data_AF-A0A453HFL3-F1
#
_entry.id   AF-A0A453HFL3-F1
#
_cell.length_a   1.000
_cell.length_b   1.000
_cell.length_c   1.000
_cell.angle_alpha   90.00
_cell.angle_beta   90.00
_cell.angle_gamma   90.00
#
_symmetry.space_group_name_H-M   'P 1'
#
loop_
_entity.id
_entity.type
_entity.pdbx_description
1 polymer ?
#
loop_
_entity_poly.entity_id
_entity_poly.type
_entity_poly.pdbx_seq_one_letter_code
_entity_poly.pdbx_strand_id
1 'polypeptide(L)'
;PDHADMRYKCRTYARLLQFIKSLDKSCMIPLRKAYCHSLNLLIRREAREYSNELRNSSKASKSSTPSFEGPAGANQPAGIADSPAEAYSKMITAFIPLLVDESLFLAHFMCFEVPTSDGSDSDEDSTPKTSGSSGSSAKPSNNSSADLGVLNECLQEMLDGIQEDFYAIVDWAFKLDPLSCIPMHGITDRYIAGQKTEVAGYVSVLLDDLESRITILFSRFVDDACFQVEKYERNVKQVGVVPYIPRFSQLAARMEQYITGSRDLVDQAYTKIVTIMFVTLEKIAQVEPKYADIVLLENYAAFQHSLYDLANVVPTLAKYYHQASEAYEQACSRHINLVIYIHFEKLFQFARKIEEQMYNMSPEEIAFQVGMSKVDFRKMLKSSLTGV
;
A
#
# COMPACT_ATOMS: atom_id res chain seq x y z
N PRO A 1 -27.98 4.67 -19.50
CA PRO A 1 -29.12 5.50 -19.90
C PRO A 1 -28.93 6.97 -19.53
N ASP A 2 -29.66 7.90 -20.14
CA ASP A 2 -29.48 9.32 -19.82
C ASP A 2 -30.16 9.65 -18.48
N HIS A 3 -29.38 9.59 -17.41
CA HIS A 3 -29.79 9.96 -16.07
C HIS A 3 -30.29 11.41 -15.98
N ALA A 4 -29.81 12.33 -16.84
CA ALA A 4 -30.31 13.70 -16.86
C ALA A 4 -31.74 13.78 -17.42
N ASP A 5 -32.05 13.06 -18.50
CA ASP A 5 -33.42 12.96 -19.05
C ASP A 5 -34.38 12.29 -18.05
N MET A 6 -33.93 11.23 -17.36
CA MET A 6 -34.73 10.60 -16.30
C MET A 6 -35.03 11.58 -15.17
N ARG A 7 -34.01 12.30 -14.67
CA ARG A 7 -34.18 13.36 -13.65
C ARG A 7 -35.15 14.45 -14.14
N TYR A 8 -35.06 14.86 -15.40
CA TYR A 8 -35.97 15.83 -16.00
C TYR A 8 -37.43 15.35 -16.00
N LYS A 9 -37.68 14.12 -16.43
CA LYS A 9 -39.01 13.50 -16.40
C LYS A 9 -39.54 13.38 -14.98
N CYS A 10 -38.72 12.94 -14.02
CA CYS A 10 -39.10 12.88 -12.61
C CYS A 10 -39.51 14.25 -12.06
N ARG A 11 -38.76 15.33 -12.38
CA ARG A 11 -39.07 16.70 -11.93
C ARG A 11 -40.48 17.18 -12.32
N THR A 12 -41.05 16.68 -13.42
CA THR A 12 -42.45 17.03 -13.79
C THR A 12 -43.48 16.62 -12.73
N TYR A 13 -43.17 15.59 -11.93
CA TYR A 13 -44.01 15.10 -10.84
C TYR A 13 -43.67 15.72 -9.47
N ALA A 14 -42.66 16.59 -9.37
CA ALA A 14 -42.21 17.13 -8.08
C ALA A 14 -43.30 17.90 -7.32
N ARG A 15 -44.13 18.68 -8.03
CA ARG A 15 -45.27 19.40 -7.42
C ARG A 15 -46.33 18.44 -6.89
N LEU A 16 -46.59 17.35 -7.59
CA LEU A 16 -47.53 16.32 -7.15
C LEU A 16 -47.01 15.61 -5.89
N LEU A 17 -45.72 15.29 -5.85
CA LEU A 17 -45.04 14.72 -4.68
C LEU A 17 -45.15 15.61 -3.43
N GLN A 18 -44.95 16.93 -3.58
CA GLN A 18 -45.13 17.89 -2.49
C GLN A 18 -46.57 17.90 -1.96
N PHE A 19 -47.56 17.83 -2.87
CA PHE A 19 -48.97 17.76 -2.51
C PHE A 19 -49.33 16.43 -1.83
N ILE A 20 -48.79 15.30 -2.28
CA ILE A 20 -48.99 14.00 -1.63
C ILE A 20 -48.37 14.01 -0.23
N LYS A 21 -47.16 14.57 -0.06
CA LYS A 21 -46.50 14.70 1.25
C LYS A 21 -47.32 15.53 2.23
N SER A 22 -48.01 16.58 1.77
CA SER A 22 -48.86 17.42 2.63
C SER A 22 -50.19 16.76 3.01
N LEU A 23 -50.72 15.89 2.14
CA LEU A 23 -51.95 15.15 2.40
C LEU A 23 -51.75 13.93 3.31
N ASP A 24 -50.78 13.07 3.00
CA ASP A 24 -50.48 11.88 3.79
C ASP A 24 -48.99 11.49 3.69
N LYS A 25 -48.26 11.69 4.79
CA LYS A 25 -46.85 11.34 4.90
C LYS A 25 -46.60 9.83 4.76
N SER A 26 -47.57 8.98 5.07
CA SER A 26 -47.41 7.52 5.02
C SER A 26 -47.25 6.99 3.59
N CYS A 27 -47.84 7.69 2.61
CA CYS A 27 -47.76 7.36 1.18
C CYS A 27 -46.35 7.57 0.60
N MET A 28 -45.49 8.36 1.26
CA MET A 28 -44.12 8.63 0.79
C MET A 28 -43.20 7.41 0.95
N ILE A 29 -43.45 6.56 1.95
CA ILE A 29 -42.62 5.38 2.24
C ILE A 29 -42.61 4.38 1.06
N PRO A 30 -43.76 3.85 0.59
CA PRO A 30 -43.77 2.91 -0.54
C PRO A 30 -43.25 3.55 -1.84
N LEU A 31 -43.47 4.85 -2.04
CA LEU A 31 -42.98 5.56 -3.22
C LEU A 31 -41.46 5.70 -3.24
N ARG A 32 -40.85 6.04 -2.08
CA ARG A 32 -39.39 6.08 -1.91
C ARG A 32 -38.78 4.71 -2.19
N LYS A 33 -39.34 3.64 -1.61
CA LYS A 33 -38.88 2.26 -1.84
C LYS A 33 -38.96 1.86 -3.32
N ALA A 34 -40.10 2.10 -3.97
CA ALA A 34 -40.28 1.78 -5.38
C ALA A 34 -39.27 2.51 -6.29
N TYR A 35 -38.99 3.79 -6.00
CA TYR A 35 -37.98 4.57 -6.70
C TYR A 35 -36.57 4.01 -6.45
N CYS A 36 -36.18 3.83 -5.18
CA CYS A 36 -34.86 3.34 -4.80
C CYS A 36 -34.59 1.96 -5.41
N HIS A 37 -35.55 1.04 -5.32
CA HIS A 37 -35.45 -0.28 -5.91
C HIS A 37 -35.28 -0.24 -7.44
N SER A 38 -36.09 0.56 -8.14
CA SER A 38 -36.01 0.66 -9.61
C SER A 38 -34.69 1.27 -10.06
N LEU A 39 -34.22 2.31 -9.36
CA LEU A 39 -32.96 2.96 -9.66
C LEU A 39 -31.76 2.07 -9.31
N ASN A 40 -31.82 1.31 -8.22
CA ASN A 40 -30.81 0.31 -7.87
C ASN A 40 -30.61 -0.70 -9.01
N LEU A 41 -31.71 -1.29 -9.50
CA LEU A 41 -31.66 -2.26 -10.61
C LEU A 41 -31.03 -1.66 -11.87
N LEU A 42 -31.35 -0.40 -12.18
CA LEU A 42 -30.78 0.32 -13.30
C LEU A 42 -29.27 0.55 -13.13
N ILE A 43 -28.87 1.19 -12.02
CA ILE A 43 -27.47 1.54 -11.74
C ILE A 43 -26.60 0.28 -11.70
N ARG A 44 -27.05 -0.79 -11.04
CA ARG A 44 -26.30 -2.06 -10.96
C ARG A 44 -26.14 -2.73 -12.32
N ARG A 45 -27.20 -2.70 -13.14
CA ARG A 45 -27.12 -3.21 -14.50
C ARG A 45 -26.10 -2.42 -15.32
N GLU A 46 -26.15 -1.10 -15.26
CA GLU A 46 -25.20 -0.23 -15.97
C GLU A 46 -23.76 -0.43 -15.48
N ALA A 47 -23.54 -0.50 -14.15
CA ALA A 47 -22.24 -0.75 -13.56
C ALA A 47 -21.65 -2.09 -14.02
N ARG A 48 -22.48 -3.13 -14.09
CA ARG A 48 -22.06 -4.46 -14.56
C ARG A 48 -21.75 -4.48 -16.05
N GLU A 49 -22.60 -3.89 -16.88
CA GLU A 49 -22.40 -3.80 -18.33
C GLU A 49 -21.11 -3.00 -18.63
N TYR A 50 -20.92 -1.87 -17.96
CA TYR A 50 -19.73 -1.03 -18.11
C TYR A 50 -18.45 -1.72 -17.63
N SER A 51 -18.49 -2.35 -16.46
CA SER A 51 -17.36 -3.15 -15.93
C SER A 51 -16.97 -4.25 -16.91
N ASN A 52 -17.94 -4.96 -17.49
CA ASN A 52 -17.67 -5.99 -18.50
C ASN A 52 -17.09 -5.39 -19.79
N GLU A 53 -17.58 -4.25 -20.25
CA GLU A 53 -17.05 -3.54 -21.42
C GLU A 53 -15.60 -3.11 -21.21
N LEU A 54 -15.28 -2.54 -20.04
CA LEU A 54 -13.92 -2.14 -19.67
C LEU A 54 -12.97 -3.34 -19.62
N ARG A 55 -13.43 -4.47 -19.06
CA ARG A 55 -12.65 -5.71 -19.00
C ARG A 55 -12.42 -6.32 -20.38
N ASN A 56 -13.40 -6.24 -21.28
CA ASN A 56 -13.30 -6.77 -22.65
C ASN A 56 -12.48 -5.88 -23.59
N SER A 57 -12.53 -4.56 -23.38
CA SER A 57 -11.76 -3.58 -24.16
C SER A 57 -10.31 -3.49 -23.72
N SER A 58 -10.00 -3.91 -22.49
CA SER A 58 -8.64 -3.97 -21.98
C SER A 58 -7.80 -5.00 -22.74
N LYS A 59 -6.68 -4.55 -23.31
CA LYS A 59 -5.64 -5.43 -23.86
C LYS A 59 -4.68 -5.95 -22.78
N ALA A 60 -5.01 -5.78 -21.50
CA ALA A 60 -4.17 -6.19 -20.39
C ALA A 60 -3.93 -7.71 -20.43
N SER A 61 -2.70 -8.09 -20.77
CA SER A 61 -2.21 -9.44 -20.54
C SER A 61 -1.86 -9.61 -19.07
N LYS A 62 -1.92 -10.85 -18.55
CA LYS A 62 -1.35 -11.17 -17.24
C LYS A 62 0.09 -10.66 -17.19
N SER A 63 0.37 -9.74 -16.28
CA SER A 63 1.72 -9.21 -16.12
C SER A 63 2.58 -10.29 -15.44
N SER A 64 3.85 -10.40 -15.82
CA SER A 64 4.80 -11.16 -15.01
C SER A 64 5.27 -10.23 -13.88
N THR A 65 4.42 -10.04 -12.86
CA THR A 65 4.86 -9.42 -11.62
C THR A 65 6.09 -10.20 -11.14
N PRO A 66 7.21 -9.53 -10.82
CA PRO A 66 8.46 -10.22 -10.53
C PRO A 66 8.24 -11.08 -9.29
N SER A 67 8.06 -12.39 -9.52
CA SER A 67 7.98 -13.36 -8.43
C SER A 67 9.37 -13.59 -7.87
N PHE A 68 9.45 -13.77 -6.56
CA PHE A 68 10.67 -14.21 -5.91
C PHE A 68 11.03 -15.67 -6.26
N GLU A 69 10.23 -16.38 -7.09
CA GLU A 69 10.44 -17.76 -7.54
C GLU A 69 10.69 -17.85 -9.07
N GLY A 70 11.68 -18.65 -9.54
CA GLY A 70 12.00 -18.89 -10.97
C GLY A 70 13.46 -18.59 -11.38
N PRO A 71 13.93 -18.90 -12.60
CA PRO A 71 15.26 -18.51 -13.10
C PRO A 71 15.33 -17.00 -13.42
N ALA A 72 16.48 -16.35 -13.25
CA ALA A 72 16.69 -14.90 -13.38
C ALA A 72 16.46 -14.28 -14.78
N GLY A 73 15.88 -15.03 -15.74
CA GLY A 73 15.89 -14.69 -17.17
C GLY A 73 14.55 -14.27 -17.80
N ALA A 74 13.47 -14.06 -17.05
CA ALA A 74 12.17 -13.79 -17.66
C ALA A 74 11.41 -12.67 -16.95
N ASN A 75 11.87 -11.42 -17.08
CA ASN A 75 11.04 -10.25 -16.78
C ASN A 75 11.37 -9.15 -17.79
N GLN A 76 10.71 -9.19 -18.95
CA GLN A 76 10.69 -8.03 -19.84
C GLN A 76 9.92 -6.88 -19.17
N PRO A 77 10.29 -5.61 -19.40
CA PRO A 77 9.46 -4.48 -19.01
C PRO A 77 8.21 -4.49 -19.90
N ALA A 78 7.09 -5.00 -19.37
CA ALA A 78 5.80 -4.73 -20.00
C ALA A 78 5.57 -3.23 -19.91
N GLY A 79 5.47 -2.55 -21.05
CA GLY A 79 5.16 -1.13 -21.10
C GLY A 79 3.85 -0.84 -20.37
N ILE A 80 3.82 0.27 -19.62
CA ILE A 80 2.72 0.75 -18.76
C ILE A 80 1.41 1.05 -19.54
N ALA A 81 1.42 0.86 -20.87
CA ALA A 81 0.41 1.42 -21.77
C ALA A 81 -1.02 0.88 -21.62
N ASP A 82 -1.23 -0.28 -20.98
CA ASP A 82 -2.57 -0.85 -20.74
C ASP A 82 -2.65 -1.55 -19.37
N SER A 83 -2.46 -0.79 -18.29
CA SER A 83 -2.61 -1.31 -16.93
C SER A 83 -4.08 -1.66 -16.63
N PRO A 84 -4.39 -2.84 -16.05
CA PRO A 84 -5.75 -3.19 -15.67
C PRO A 84 -6.33 -2.24 -14.59
N ALA A 85 -5.48 -1.49 -13.88
CA ALA A 85 -5.91 -0.39 -13.01
C ALA A 85 -6.66 0.73 -13.74
N GLU A 86 -6.39 0.94 -15.03
CA GLU A 86 -7.05 1.99 -15.83
C GLU A 86 -8.55 1.68 -16.00
N ALA A 87 -8.91 0.40 -16.05
CA ALA A 87 -10.31 -0.01 -16.09
C ALA A 87 -11.04 0.38 -14.80
N TYR A 88 -10.43 0.13 -13.64
CA TYR A 88 -10.96 0.59 -12.35
C TYR A 88 -11.04 2.12 -12.27
N SER A 89 -9.99 2.82 -12.73
CA SER A 89 -9.94 4.28 -12.77
C SER A 89 -11.11 4.88 -13.56
N LYS A 90 -11.40 4.33 -14.75
CA LYS A 90 -12.56 4.70 -15.57
C LYS A 90 -13.89 4.41 -14.87
N MET A 91 -14.00 3.25 -14.21
CA MET A 91 -15.21 2.87 -13.48
C MET A 91 -15.52 3.85 -12.34
N ILE A 92 -14.55 4.14 -11.48
CA ILE A 92 -14.73 5.12 -10.40
C ILE A 92 -14.99 6.53 -10.96
N THR A 93 -14.29 6.93 -12.01
CA THR A 93 -14.44 8.27 -12.59
C THR A 93 -15.83 8.49 -13.19
N ALA A 94 -16.42 7.45 -13.78
CA ALA A 94 -17.77 7.51 -14.33
C ALA A 94 -18.85 7.41 -13.25
N PHE A 95 -18.74 6.44 -12.34
CA PHE A 95 -19.83 6.13 -11.42
C PHE A 95 -19.82 6.97 -10.15
N ILE A 96 -18.68 7.29 -9.54
CA ILE A 96 -18.70 8.01 -8.25
C ILE A 96 -19.42 9.37 -8.36
N PRO A 97 -19.16 10.22 -9.38
CA PRO A 97 -19.94 11.45 -9.56
C PRO A 97 -21.42 11.18 -9.81
N LEU A 98 -21.76 10.15 -10.59
CA LEU A 98 -23.14 9.75 -10.87
C LEU A 98 -23.89 9.35 -9.59
N LEU A 99 -23.26 8.55 -8.71
CA LEU A 99 -23.88 8.12 -7.46
C LEU A 99 -24.11 9.31 -6.51
N VAL A 100 -23.17 10.25 -6.45
CA VAL A 100 -23.35 11.50 -5.68
C VAL A 100 -24.51 12.31 -6.24
N ASP A 101 -24.56 12.49 -7.56
CA ASP A 101 -25.63 13.18 -8.27
C ASP A 101 -27.02 12.58 -8.01
N GLU A 102 -27.14 11.25 -8.06
CA GLU A 102 -28.39 10.53 -7.80
C GLU A 102 -28.78 10.59 -6.32
N SER A 103 -27.80 10.55 -5.41
CA SER A 103 -28.03 10.70 -3.96
C SER A 103 -28.56 12.10 -3.62
N LEU A 104 -27.95 13.14 -4.20
CA LEU A 104 -28.43 14.51 -4.09
C LEU A 104 -29.81 14.65 -4.72
N PHE A 105 -30.03 14.09 -5.91
CA PHE A 105 -31.32 14.17 -6.56
C PHE A 105 -32.43 13.50 -5.73
N LEU A 106 -32.17 12.30 -5.17
CA LEU A 106 -33.12 11.61 -4.29
C LEU A 106 -33.49 12.47 -3.08
N ALA A 107 -32.51 13.08 -2.41
CA ALA A 107 -32.72 13.94 -1.26
C ALA A 107 -33.67 15.11 -1.58
N HIS A 108 -33.42 15.80 -2.70
CA HIS A 108 -34.26 16.91 -3.14
C HIS A 108 -35.64 16.47 -3.66
N PHE A 109 -35.68 15.43 -4.50
CA PHE A 109 -36.90 14.99 -5.18
C PHE A 109 -37.93 14.38 -4.22
N MET A 110 -37.46 13.61 -3.23
CA MET A 110 -38.31 12.99 -2.21
C MET A 110 -38.63 13.93 -1.03
N CYS A 111 -38.36 15.23 -1.22
CA CYS A 111 -38.67 16.32 -0.30
C CYS A 111 -38.09 16.10 1.11
N PHE A 112 -36.86 15.61 1.22
CA PHE A 112 -36.20 15.56 2.53
C PHE A 112 -35.82 16.99 2.95
N GLU A 113 -36.09 17.36 4.21
CA GLU A 113 -35.63 18.64 4.78
C GLU A 113 -34.14 18.50 5.14
N VAL A 114 -33.28 18.66 4.15
CA VAL A 114 -31.83 18.72 4.37
C VAL A 114 -31.52 20.13 4.88
N PRO A 115 -30.86 20.31 6.03
CA PRO A 115 -30.45 21.63 6.48
C PRO A 115 -29.48 22.22 5.45
N THR A 116 -29.95 23.20 4.68
CA THR A 116 -29.09 23.99 3.81
C THR A 116 -28.24 24.88 4.70
N SER A 117 -26.94 24.62 4.77
CA SER A 117 -26.00 25.67 5.16
C SER A 117 -26.06 26.75 4.08
N ASP A 118 -26.33 27.97 4.52
CA ASP A 118 -26.37 29.21 3.75
C ASP A 118 -27.66 29.57 3.01
N GLY A 119 -28.25 30.67 3.47
CA GLY A 119 -29.28 31.41 2.77
C GLY A 119 -28.70 32.11 1.54
N SER A 120 -29.41 32.00 0.43
CA SER A 120 -29.30 32.92 -0.69
C SER A 120 -30.71 33.23 -1.17
N ASP A 121 -31.31 34.26 -0.57
CA ASP A 121 -32.41 35.00 -1.18
C ASP A 121 -31.92 35.47 -2.56
N SER A 122 -32.57 34.96 -3.60
CA SER A 122 -32.45 35.50 -4.95
C SER A 122 -33.64 36.43 -5.14
N ASP A 123 -33.39 37.72 -4.92
CA ASP A 123 -34.30 38.81 -5.25
C ASP A 123 -34.58 38.85 -6.76
N GLU A 124 -35.87 38.81 -7.16
CA GLU A 124 -36.38 39.54 -8.33
C GLU A 124 -37.82 40.04 -8.08
N ASP A 125 -37.89 41.31 -7.69
CA ASP A 125 -38.86 42.39 -7.99
C ASP A 125 -40.38 42.10 -8.20
N SER A 126 -41.25 42.64 -7.33
CA SER A 126 -41.99 43.89 -7.60
C SER A 126 -43.18 44.20 -6.65
N THR A 127 -43.24 45.48 -6.24
CA THR A 127 -44.31 46.29 -5.61
C THR A 127 -44.36 46.47 -4.08
N PRO A 128 -44.52 47.73 -3.59
CA PRO A 128 -44.51 48.04 -2.16
C PRO A 128 -45.92 48.15 -1.57
N LYS A 129 -46.13 47.69 -0.32
CA LYS A 129 -46.89 48.41 0.73
C LYS A 129 -47.10 47.66 2.07
N THR A 130 -46.71 48.35 3.15
CA THR A 130 -47.28 48.44 4.52
C THR A 130 -47.22 47.26 5.50
N SER A 131 -46.36 47.46 6.51
CA SER A 131 -46.57 47.30 7.96
C SER A 131 -47.33 46.08 8.50
N GLY A 132 -46.60 45.23 9.23
CA GLY A 132 -47.15 44.24 10.17
C GLY A 132 -46.05 43.46 10.88
N SER A 133 -45.45 44.06 11.92
CA SER A 133 -44.56 43.35 12.85
C SER A 133 -45.32 42.30 13.64
N SER A 134 -44.85 41.04 13.64
CA SER A 134 -44.80 40.15 14.81
C SER A 134 -44.12 38.84 14.44
N GLY A 135 -42.99 38.59 15.10
CA GLY A 135 -42.10 37.46 14.83
C GLY A 135 -42.68 36.10 15.20
N SER A 136 -42.24 35.09 14.46
CA SER A 136 -42.18 33.71 14.95
C SER A 136 -40.76 33.21 14.78
N SER A 137 -40.05 33.10 15.90
CA SER A 137 -38.74 32.47 15.98
C SER A 137 -38.93 30.98 15.68
N ALA A 138 -38.49 30.53 14.50
CA ALA A 138 -38.50 29.12 14.13
C ALA A 138 -37.43 28.40 14.97
N LYS A 139 -37.87 27.67 15.99
CA LYS A 139 -37.05 26.68 16.71
C LYS A 139 -36.49 25.66 15.70
N PRO A 140 -35.24 25.19 15.83
CA PRO A 140 -34.75 24.08 15.04
C PRO A 140 -35.62 22.86 15.35
N SER A 141 -36.28 22.32 14.33
CA SER A 141 -37.18 21.20 14.45
C SER A 141 -36.39 19.93 14.78
N ASN A 142 -36.83 19.18 15.77
CA ASN A 142 -36.33 17.83 16.11
C ASN A 142 -36.58 16.79 14.98
N ASN A 143 -37.12 17.23 13.83
CA ASN A 143 -37.49 16.39 12.69
C ASN A 143 -36.36 16.23 11.67
N SER A 144 -35.36 17.11 11.66
CA SER A 144 -34.25 17.05 10.71
C SER A 144 -33.39 15.79 10.88
N SER A 145 -33.17 15.35 12.13
CA SER A 145 -32.39 14.13 12.39
C SER A 145 -33.14 12.85 11.97
N ALA A 146 -34.46 12.81 12.14
CA ALA A 146 -35.29 11.68 11.73
C ALA A 146 -35.41 11.59 10.20
N ASP A 147 -35.56 12.73 9.51
CA ASP A 147 -35.60 12.78 8.04
C ASP A 147 -34.24 12.42 7.42
N LEU A 148 -33.12 12.79 8.05
CA LEU A 148 -31.78 12.35 7.66
C LEU A 148 -31.59 10.83 7.84
N GLY A 149 -32.12 10.25 8.92
CA GLY A 149 -32.11 8.80 9.12
C GLY A 149 -32.85 8.04 8.01
N VAL A 150 -34.05 8.50 7.65
CA VAL A 150 -34.85 7.89 6.57
C VAL A 150 -34.21 8.11 5.19
N LEU A 151 -33.55 9.26 4.97
CA LEU A 151 -32.78 9.50 3.74
C LEU A 151 -31.63 8.49 3.63
N ASN A 152 -30.88 8.26 4.71
CA ASN A 152 -29.80 7.27 4.72
C ASN A 152 -30.29 5.85 4.45
N GLU A 153 -31.43 5.44 5.00
CA GLU A 153 -32.05 4.14 4.68
C GLU A 153 -32.42 4.03 3.19
N CYS A 154 -32.98 5.10 2.60
CA CYS A 154 -33.31 5.12 1.18
C CYS A 154 -32.07 5.09 0.29
N LEU A 155 -31.01 5.83 0.67
CA LEU A 155 -29.73 5.80 -0.04
C LEU A 155 -29.07 4.43 0.03
N GLN A 156 -29.13 3.77 1.19
CA GLN A 156 -28.67 2.40 1.35
C GLN A 156 -29.45 1.44 0.45
N GLU A 157 -30.78 1.51 0.42
CA GLU A 157 -31.59 0.67 -0.49
C GLU A 157 -31.32 0.96 -1.98
N MET A 158 -31.10 2.22 -2.33
CA MET A 158 -30.81 2.63 -3.71
C MET A 158 -29.45 2.12 -4.19
N LEU A 159 -28.45 2.06 -3.31
CA LEU A 159 -27.07 1.72 -3.66
C LEU A 159 -26.67 0.30 -3.21
N ASP A 160 -27.57 -0.44 -2.57
CA ASP A 160 -27.30 -1.78 -2.05
C ASP A 160 -26.77 -2.73 -3.13
N GLY A 161 -25.68 -3.43 -2.80
CA GLY A 161 -25.05 -4.44 -3.64
C GLY A 161 -24.27 -3.88 -4.83
N ILE A 162 -24.17 -2.56 -5.02
CA ILE A 162 -23.36 -1.97 -6.09
C ILE A 162 -21.86 -2.25 -5.89
N GLN A 163 -21.42 -2.35 -4.63
CA GLN A 163 -20.03 -2.65 -4.27
C GLN A 163 -19.52 -3.94 -4.91
N GLU A 164 -20.38 -4.94 -5.11
CA GLU A 164 -20.02 -6.21 -5.74
C GLU A 164 -19.55 -6.03 -7.20
N ASP A 165 -20.19 -5.09 -7.91
CA ASP A 165 -19.85 -4.83 -9.31
C ASP A 165 -18.49 -4.07 -9.41
N PHE A 166 -18.14 -3.25 -8.40
CA PHE A 166 -16.81 -2.65 -8.25
C PHE A 166 -15.75 -3.67 -7.76
N TYR A 167 -16.08 -4.52 -6.79
CA TYR A 167 -15.18 -5.58 -6.33
C TYR A 167 -14.80 -6.53 -7.46
N ALA A 168 -15.73 -6.83 -8.37
CA ALA A 168 -15.45 -7.67 -9.52
C ALA A 168 -14.32 -7.11 -10.42
N ILE A 169 -14.25 -5.78 -10.63
CA ILE A 169 -13.19 -5.16 -11.42
C ILE A 169 -11.88 -5.08 -10.64
N VAL A 170 -11.93 -4.79 -9.34
CA VAL A 170 -10.75 -4.78 -8.45
C VAL A 170 -10.10 -6.15 -8.40
N ASP A 171 -10.90 -7.19 -8.14
CA ASP A 171 -10.43 -8.57 -8.06
C ASP A 171 -9.90 -9.07 -9.42
N TRP A 172 -10.52 -8.65 -10.53
CA TRP A 172 -10.03 -8.95 -11.87
C TRP A 172 -8.68 -8.27 -12.15
N ALA A 173 -8.54 -6.98 -11.83
CA ALA A 173 -7.31 -6.23 -12.02
C ALA A 173 -6.17 -6.82 -11.19
N PHE A 174 -6.43 -7.14 -9.92
CA PHE A 174 -5.48 -7.82 -9.04
C PHE A 174 -5.03 -9.19 -9.59
N LYS A 175 -5.96 -9.99 -10.14
CA LYS A 175 -5.63 -11.30 -10.74
C LYS A 175 -4.73 -11.18 -11.97
N LEU A 176 -4.76 -10.05 -12.68
CA LEU A 176 -3.91 -9.80 -13.84
C LEU A 176 -2.56 -9.23 -13.43
N ASP A 177 -2.55 -8.28 -12.49
CA ASP A 177 -1.34 -7.65 -11.96
C ASP A 177 -1.60 -7.16 -10.52
N PRO A 178 -1.04 -7.82 -9.49
CA PRO A 178 -1.14 -7.37 -8.10
C PRO A 178 -0.66 -5.93 -7.86
N LEU A 179 0.27 -5.42 -8.67
CA LEU A 179 0.75 -4.04 -8.54
C LEU A 179 -0.31 -3.00 -8.94
N SER A 180 -1.36 -3.41 -9.66
CA SER A 180 -2.49 -2.54 -9.98
C SER A 180 -3.22 -2.05 -8.73
N CYS A 181 -3.07 -2.70 -7.57
CA CYS A 181 -3.60 -2.18 -6.32
C CYS A 181 -3.05 -0.78 -5.98
N ILE A 182 -1.81 -0.45 -6.35
CA ILE A 182 -1.18 0.84 -6.02
C ILE A 182 -1.94 2.02 -6.66
N PRO A 183 -2.10 2.09 -8.01
CA PRO A 183 -2.87 3.17 -8.62
C PRO A 183 -4.36 3.10 -8.29
N MET A 184 -4.94 1.91 -8.11
CA MET A 184 -6.34 1.76 -7.68
C MET A 184 -6.56 2.37 -6.29
N HIS A 185 -5.63 2.14 -5.35
CA HIS A 185 -5.66 2.79 -4.03
C HIS A 185 -5.54 4.31 -4.18
N GLY A 186 -4.52 4.79 -4.90
CA GLY A 186 -4.27 6.21 -5.05
C GLY A 186 -5.44 7.01 -5.66
N ILE A 187 -6.17 6.45 -6.64
CA ILE A 187 -7.37 7.12 -7.16
C ILE A 187 -8.53 7.07 -6.15
N THR A 188 -8.69 5.97 -5.41
CA THR A 188 -9.75 5.83 -4.39
C THR A 188 -9.55 6.85 -3.28
N ASP A 189 -8.32 6.99 -2.74
CA ASP A 189 -7.96 7.99 -1.72
C ASP A 189 -8.30 9.41 -2.17
N ARG A 190 -8.05 9.72 -3.45
CA ARG A 190 -8.35 11.03 -4.02
C ARG A 190 -9.85 11.32 -4.00
N TYR A 191 -10.69 10.32 -4.26
CA TYR A 191 -12.15 10.46 -4.17
C TYR A 191 -12.61 10.57 -2.71
N ILE A 192 -12.02 9.80 -1.79
CA ILE A 192 -12.30 9.91 -0.35
C ILE A 192 -11.98 11.32 0.14
N ALA A 193 -10.80 11.85 -0.15
CA ALA A 193 -10.38 13.20 0.26
C ALA A 193 -11.23 14.32 -0.39
N GLY A 194 -11.83 14.04 -1.55
CA GLY A 194 -12.67 14.98 -2.29
C GLY A 194 -14.12 15.05 -1.80
N GLN A 195 -14.62 14.03 -1.09
CA GLN A 195 -15.99 14.00 -0.59
C GLN A 195 -16.10 14.76 0.75
N LYS A 196 -16.72 15.95 0.71
CA LYS A 196 -16.93 16.81 1.89
C LYS A 196 -18.41 17.09 2.20
N THR A 197 -19.35 16.42 1.53
CA THR A 197 -20.78 16.76 1.61
C THR A 197 -21.55 15.72 2.42
N GLU A 198 -22.34 16.15 3.40
CA GLU A 198 -23.10 15.27 4.32
C GLU A 198 -24.09 14.33 3.60
N VAL A 199 -24.53 14.66 2.38
CA VAL A 199 -25.49 13.87 1.58
C VAL A 199 -24.81 12.68 0.84
N ALA A 200 -23.48 12.60 0.84
CA ALA A 200 -22.71 11.54 0.18
C ALA A 200 -22.36 10.35 1.10
N GLY A 201 -22.94 10.26 2.30
CA GLY A 201 -22.53 9.30 3.33
C GLY A 201 -22.40 7.84 2.85
N TYR A 202 -23.35 7.34 2.04
CA TYR A 202 -23.24 5.98 1.50
C TYR A 202 -22.16 5.84 0.42
N VAL A 203 -21.92 6.88 -0.38
CA VAL A 203 -20.83 6.88 -1.37
C VAL A 203 -19.47 6.90 -0.65
N SER A 204 -19.38 7.57 0.49
CA SER A 204 -18.18 7.51 1.35
C SER A 204 -17.96 6.10 1.90
N VAL A 205 -19.01 5.43 2.41
CA VAL A 205 -18.93 4.02 2.85
C VAL A 205 -18.48 3.11 1.71
N LEU A 206 -19.02 3.28 0.51
CA LEU A 206 -18.59 2.50 -0.67
C LEU A 206 -17.10 2.71 -0.97
N LEU A 207 -16.60 3.95 -0.89
CA LEU A 207 -15.18 4.24 -1.14
C LEU A 207 -14.28 3.63 -0.05
N ASP A 208 -14.68 3.71 1.23
CA ASP A 208 -13.95 3.11 2.35
C ASP A 208 -13.89 1.57 2.21
N ASP A 209 -14.98 0.96 1.77
CA ASP A 209 -15.09 -0.46 1.45
C ASP A 209 -14.15 -0.87 0.31
N LEU A 210 -14.06 -0.05 -0.75
CA LEU A 210 -13.16 -0.27 -1.87
C LEU A 210 -11.69 -0.11 -1.48
N GLU A 211 -11.34 0.94 -0.72
CA GLU A 211 -9.99 1.15 -0.17
C GLU A 211 -9.59 -0.06 0.68
N SER A 212 -10.46 -0.49 1.60
CA SER A 212 -10.24 -1.65 2.46
C SER A 212 -9.99 -2.92 1.64
N ARG A 213 -10.80 -3.18 0.61
CA ARG A 213 -10.64 -4.34 -0.28
C ARG A 213 -9.30 -4.31 -1.02
N ILE A 214 -8.92 -3.17 -1.57
CA ILE A 214 -7.66 -2.98 -2.30
C ILE A 214 -6.47 -3.21 -1.36
N THR A 215 -6.52 -2.65 -0.16
CA THR A 215 -5.49 -2.79 0.88
C THR A 215 -5.32 -4.23 1.33
N ILE A 216 -6.42 -4.98 1.53
CA ILE A 216 -6.37 -6.41 1.86
C ILE A 216 -5.70 -7.22 0.75
N LEU A 217 -6.07 -6.96 -0.52
CA LEU A 217 -5.49 -7.67 -1.67
C LEU A 217 -4.00 -7.39 -1.83
N PHE A 218 -3.60 -6.12 -1.68
CA PHE A 218 -2.19 -5.73 -1.74
C PHE A 218 -1.39 -6.31 -0.57
N SER A 219 -1.94 -6.28 0.65
CA SER A 219 -1.33 -6.90 1.82
C SER A 219 -1.09 -8.40 1.62
N ARG A 220 -2.06 -9.11 1.03
CA ARG A 220 -1.88 -10.53 0.67
C ARG A 220 -0.72 -10.73 -0.30
N PHE A 221 -0.57 -9.88 -1.32
CA PHE A 221 0.57 -9.94 -2.23
C PHE A 221 1.90 -9.71 -1.50
N VAL A 222 1.95 -8.75 -0.58
CA VAL A 222 3.14 -8.47 0.25
C VAL A 222 3.45 -9.66 1.16
N ASP A 223 2.44 -10.29 1.75
CA ASP A 223 2.59 -11.49 2.58
C ASP A 223 3.12 -12.68 1.78
N ASP A 224 2.58 -12.90 0.59
CA ASP A 224 3.07 -13.93 -0.33
C ASP A 224 4.53 -13.67 -0.72
N ALA A 225 4.91 -12.42 -0.99
CA ALA A 225 6.29 -12.03 -1.25
C ALA A 225 7.22 -12.32 -0.06
N CYS A 226 6.79 -11.97 1.16
CA CYS A 226 7.54 -12.26 2.39
C CYS A 226 7.70 -13.76 2.61
N PHE A 227 6.63 -14.54 2.44
CA PHE A 227 6.68 -15.99 2.55
C PHE A 227 7.65 -16.62 1.54
N GLN A 228 7.70 -16.10 0.32
CA GLN A 228 8.64 -16.57 -0.69
C GLN A 228 10.10 -16.25 -0.33
N VAL A 229 10.36 -15.12 0.33
CA VAL A 229 11.69 -14.80 0.89
C VAL A 229 12.06 -15.80 1.99
N GLU A 230 11.18 -16.03 2.96
CA GLU A 230 11.41 -16.97 4.07
C GLU A 230 11.67 -18.41 3.58
N LYS A 231 11.05 -18.82 2.47
CA LYS A 231 11.27 -20.16 1.89
C LYS A 231 12.73 -20.41 1.46
N TYR A 232 13.51 -19.37 1.18
CA TYR A 232 14.94 -19.51 0.83
C TYR A 232 15.81 -19.98 2.00
N GLU A 233 15.34 -19.90 3.25
CA GLU A 233 16.07 -20.40 4.43
C GLU A 233 16.55 -21.85 4.27
N ARG A 234 15.83 -22.69 3.51
CA ARG A 234 16.05 -24.15 3.48
C ARG A 234 16.90 -24.67 2.31
N ASN A 235 17.13 -23.87 1.27
CA ASN A 235 17.54 -24.40 -0.06
C ASN A 235 18.75 -23.72 -0.70
N VAL A 236 19.47 -22.83 -0.01
CA VAL A 236 20.54 -22.03 -0.63
C VAL A 236 21.92 -22.58 -0.27
N LYS A 237 22.75 -22.83 -1.30
CA LYS A 237 24.20 -23.00 -1.13
C LYS A 237 24.74 -21.75 -0.46
N GLN A 238 25.43 -21.89 0.66
CA GLN A 238 25.80 -20.79 1.56
C GLN A 238 26.97 -19.92 1.04
N VAL A 239 27.02 -19.69 -0.27
CA VAL A 239 28.01 -18.86 -0.93
C VAL A 239 27.31 -18.07 -2.04
N GLY A 240 27.56 -16.77 -2.10
CA GLY A 240 27.02 -15.87 -3.10
C GLY A 240 25.76 -15.11 -2.67
N VAL A 241 25.31 -14.28 -3.61
CA VAL A 241 24.15 -13.41 -3.42
C VAL A 241 22.85 -14.21 -3.54
N VAL A 242 21.98 -14.09 -2.54
CA VAL A 242 20.66 -14.71 -2.53
C VAL A 242 19.77 -14.08 -3.62
N PRO A 243 19.03 -14.88 -4.41
CA PRO A 243 18.31 -14.38 -5.59
C PRO A 243 17.23 -13.33 -5.29
N TYR A 244 16.70 -13.29 -4.07
CA TYR A 244 15.64 -12.34 -3.72
C TYR A 244 16.14 -10.89 -3.60
N ILE A 245 17.44 -10.66 -3.35
CA ILE A 245 18.01 -9.31 -3.24
C ILE A 245 17.87 -8.51 -4.55
N PRO A 246 18.42 -8.97 -5.69
CA PRO A 246 18.26 -8.24 -6.96
C PRO A 246 16.83 -8.27 -7.50
N ARG A 247 15.97 -9.17 -7.03
CA ARG A 247 14.53 -9.18 -7.39
C ARG A 247 13.75 -8.12 -6.66
N PHE A 248 14.09 -7.88 -5.40
CA PHE A 248 13.47 -6.82 -4.62
C PHE A 248 13.68 -5.45 -5.27
N SER A 249 14.88 -5.15 -5.76
CA SER A 249 15.13 -3.87 -6.45
C SER A 249 14.28 -3.71 -7.73
N GLN A 250 14.13 -4.79 -8.51
CA GLN A 250 13.25 -4.79 -9.68
C GLN A 250 11.78 -4.60 -9.32
N LEU A 251 11.32 -5.24 -8.24
CA LEU A 251 9.98 -5.07 -7.71
C LEU A 251 9.75 -3.64 -7.24
N ALA A 252 10.66 -3.09 -6.44
CA ALA A 252 10.58 -1.72 -5.94
C ALA A 252 10.57 -0.70 -7.09
N ALA A 253 11.45 -0.86 -8.09
CA ALA A 253 11.43 0.01 -9.27
C ALA A 253 10.09 -0.02 -10.01
N ARG A 254 9.43 -1.18 -10.10
CA ARG A 254 8.08 -1.26 -10.67
C ARG A 254 7.03 -0.63 -9.76
N MET A 255 7.05 -0.91 -8.46
CA MET A 255 6.12 -0.31 -7.50
C MET A 255 6.16 1.22 -7.57
N GLU A 256 7.36 1.82 -7.65
CA GLU A 256 7.53 3.27 -7.81
C GLU A 256 6.89 3.83 -9.09
N GLN A 257 6.90 3.08 -10.20
CA GLN A 257 6.28 3.53 -11.46
C GLN A 257 4.75 3.59 -11.38
N TYR A 258 4.15 2.87 -10.44
CA TYR A 258 2.70 2.76 -10.28
C TYR A 258 2.12 3.76 -9.28
N ILE A 259 2.96 4.51 -8.56
CA ILE A 259 2.50 5.48 -7.56
C ILE A 259 1.89 6.70 -8.25
N THR A 260 0.60 6.94 -8.00
CA THR A 260 -0.15 8.10 -8.52
C THR A 260 -0.74 8.98 -7.41
N GLY A 261 -0.52 8.65 -6.13
CA GLY A 261 -1.15 9.28 -4.97
C GLY A 261 -0.35 9.06 -3.68
N SER A 262 -1.01 8.67 -2.59
CA SER A 262 -0.33 8.37 -1.33
C SER A 262 0.71 7.26 -1.51
N ARG A 263 1.84 7.42 -0.81
CA ARG A 263 2.93 6.45 -0.77
C ARG A 263 2.82 5.47 0.39
N ASP A 264 1.92 5.72 1.34
CA ASP A 264 1.87 5.02 2.62
C ASP A 264 1.74 3.51 2.46
N LEU A 265 0.89 3.07 1.52
CA LEU A 265 0.69 1.65 1.21
C LEU A 265 2.00 0.97 0.73
N VAL A 266 2.74 1.66 -0.14
CA VAL A 266 4.00 1.16 -0.73
C VAL A 266 5.14 1.20 0.29
N ASP A 267 5.23 2.28 1.07
CA ASP A 267 6.26 2.44 2.11
C ASP A 267 6.09 1.42 3.24
N GLN A 268 4.86 1.07 3.61
CA GLN A 268 4.55 -0.03 4.52
C GLN A 268 4.98 -1.39 3.95
N ALA A 269 4.73 -1.63 2.65
CA ALA A 269 5.16 -2.86 1.98
C ALA A 269 6.69 -2.98 1.96
N TYR A 270 7.42 -1.91 1.64
CA TYR A 270 8.88 -1.89 1.71
C TYR A 270 9.39 -2.21 3.11
N THR A 271 8.79 -1.56 4.12
CA THR A 271 9.15 -1.79 5.52
C THR A 271 9.03 -3.27 5.87
N LYS A 272 7.91 -3.90 5.52
CA LYS A 272 7.64 -5.31 5.81
C LYS A 272 8.59 -6.24 5.04
N ILE A 273 8.69 -6.09 3.72
CA ILE A 273 9.49 -6.97 2.86
C ILE A 273 10.97 -6.90 3.23
N VAL A 274 11.54 -5.70 3.36
CA VAL A 274 12.98 -5.54 3.64
C VAL A 274 13.33 -6.04 5.03
N THR A 275 12.46 -5.81 6.03
CA THR A 275 12.67 -6.38 7.37
C THR A 275 12.71 -7.91 7.33
N ILE A 276 11.78 -8.56 6.63
CA ILE A 276 11.80 -10.03 6.47
C ILE A 276 13.03 -10.49 5.67
N MET A 277 13.44 -9.76 4.63
CA MET A 277 14.65 -10.06 3.85
C MET A 277 15.92 -10.06 4.71
N PHE A 278 16.10 -9.06 5.57
CA PHE A 278 17.28 -8.97 6.44
C PHE A 278 17.25 -10.03 7.53
N VAL A 279 16.11 -10.25 8.19
CA VAL A 279 15.97 -11.32 9.20
C VAL A 279 16.25 -12.69 8.58
N THR A 280 15.74 -12.94 7.37
CA THR A 280 15.99 -14.19 6.64
C THR A 280 17.45 -14.33 6.26
N LEU A 281 18.09 -13.24 5.79
CA LEU A 281 19.51 -13.24 5.44
C LEU A 281 20.40 -13.57 6.64
N GLU A 282 20.12 -12.96 7.79
CA GLU A 282 20.82 -13.26 9.04
C GLU A 282 20.69 -14.73 9.42
N LYS A 283 19.48 -15.31 9.35
CA LYS A 283 19.29 -16.74 9.61
C LYS A 283 20.07 -17.64 8.64
N ILE A 284 20.10 -17.30 7.35
CA ILE A 284 20.88 -18.03 6.33
C ILE A 284 22.37 -17.99 6.68
N ALA A 285 22.89 -16.83 7.09
CA ALA A 285 24.28 -16.69 7.50
C ALA A 285 24.64 -17.52 8.74
N GLN A 286 23.69 -17.73 9.66
CA GLN A 286 23.91 -18.54 10.87
C GLN A 286 23.92 -20.06 10.62
N VAL A 287 23.56 -20.55 9.42
CA VAL A 287 23.55 -21.99 9.15
C VAL A 287 24.96 -22.60 9.21
N GLU A 288 25.98 -21.91 8.66
CA GLU A 288 27.39 -22.23 8.92
C GLU A 288 28.14 -20.99 9.45
N PRO A 289 28.40 -20.93 10.77
CA PRO A 289 29.03 -19.77 11.40
C PRO A 289 30.40 -19.39 10.81
N LYS A 290 31.11 -20.34 10.19
CA LYS A 290 32.41 -20.09 9.54
C LYS A 290 32.30 -19.14 8.35
N TYR A 291 31.18 -19.17 7.61
CA TYR A 291 30.96 -18.36 6.42
C TYR A 291 30.00 -17.20 6.66
N ALA A 292 29.47 -17.05 7.88
CA ALA A 292 28.45 -16.08 8.23
C ALA A 292 28.80 -14.66 7.76
N ASP A 293 29.98 -14.13 8.13
CA ASP A 293 30.35 -12.77 7.74
C ASP A 293 30.56 -12.62 6.22
N ILE A 294 31.00 -13.67 5.52
CA ILE A 294 31.15 -13.66 4.05
C ILE A 294 29.77 -13.60 3.37
N VAL A 295 28.82 -14.41 3.84
CA VAL A 295 27.44 -14.37 3.33
C VAL A 295 26.84 -12.98 3.57
N LEU A 296 26.98 -12.42 4.78
CA LEU A 296 26.43 -11.10 5.09
C LEU A 296 27.08 -10.00 4.25
N LEU A 297 28.42 -9.95 4.13
CA LEU A 297 29.09 -8.89 3.38
C LEU A 297 28.72 -8.92 1.88
N GLU A 298 28.67 -10.11 1.26
CA GLU A 298 28.34 -10.23 -0.16
C GLU A 298 26.90 -9.77 -0.44
N ASN A 299 25.97 -10.16 0.43
CA ASN A 299 24.56 -9.90 0.27
C ASN A 299 24.18 -8.46 0.59
N TYR A 300 24.71 -7.87 1.67
CA TYR A 300 24.48 -6.45 1.97
C TYR A 300 25.11 -5.55 0.91
N ALA A 301 26.30 -5.86 0.39
CA ALA A 301 26.89 -5.13 -0.72
C ALA A 301 26.02 -5.22 -1.99
N ALA A 302 25.51 -6.41 -2.32
CA ALA A 302 24.60 -6.59 -3.45
C ALA A 302 23.28 -5.83 -3.27
N PHE A 303 22.75 -5.77 -2.05
CA PHE A 303 21.56 -4.97 -1.72
C PHE A 303 21.82 -3.48 -1.94
N GLN A 304 22.93 -2.95 -1.42
CA GLN A 304 23.33 -1.56 -1.62
C GLN A 304 23.46 -1.23 -3.11
N HIS A 305 24.24 -2.02 -3.86
CA HIS A 305 24.43 -1.82 -5.29
C HIS A 305 23.10 -1.84 -6.06
N SER A 306 22.22 -2.78 -5.73
CA SER A 306 20.93 -2.95 -6.43
C SER A 306 19.91 -1.85 -6.10
N LEU A 307 20.03 -1.21 -4.93
CA LEU A 307 19.05 -0.23 -4.45
C LEU A 307 19.55 1.21 -4.54
N TYR A 308 20.80 1.46 -4.94
CA TYR A 308 21.44 2.77 -4.94
C TYR A 308 20.58 3.89 -5.56
N ASP A 309 20.12 3.70 -6.80
CA ASP A 309 19.32 4.70 -7.50
C ASP A 309 17.98 4.97 -6.81
N LEU A 310 17.31 3.92 -6.33
CA LEU A 310 16.04 4.02 -5.63
C LEU A 310 16.18 4.68 -4.26
N ALA A 311 17.23 4.35 -3.51
CA ALA A 311 17.50 4.93 -2.19
C ALA A 311 17.73 6.45 -2.27
N ASN A 312 18.27 6.96 -3.38
CA ASN A 312 18.47 8.40 -3.58
C ASN A 312 17.17 9.18 -3.77
N VAL A 313 16.08 8.53 -4.18
CA VAL A 313 14.80 9.18 -4.49
C VAL A 313 13.65 8.73 -3.58
N VAL A 314 13.79 7.59 -2.90
CA VAL A 314 12.79 7.01 -1.99
C VAL A 314 13.30 7.02 -0.54
N PRO A 315 12.80 7.93 0.32
CA PRO A 315 13.28 8.06 1.71
C PRO A 315 13.16 6.78 2.54
N THR A 316 12.07 6.03 2.38
CA THR A 316 11.85 4.76 3.09
C THR A 316 12.94 3.74 2.76
N LEU A 317 13.34 3.64 1.50
CA LEU A 317 14.40 2.74 1.05
C LEU A 317 15.79 3.27 1.44
N ALA A 318 15.99 4.58 1.51
CA ALA A 318 17.24 5.20 1.99
C ALA A 318 17.60 4.73 3.41
N LYS A 319 16.60 4.65 4.32
CA LYS A 319 16.79 4.12 5.67
C LYS A 319 17.38 2.71 5.64
N TYR A 320 16.81 1.82 4.83
CA TYR A 320 17.27 0.44 4.72
C TYR A 320 18.60 0.31 3.99
N TYR A 321 18.87 1.19 3.03
CA TYR A 321 20.18 1.29 2.40
C TYR A 321 21.28 1.61 3.41
N HIS A 322 21.04 2.59 4.30
CA HIS A 322 21.99 2.91 5.37
C HIS A 322 22.13 1.78 6.39
N GLN A 323 21.03 1.12 6.77
CA GLN A 323 21.09 -0.06 7.64
C GLN A 323 21.91 -1.19 7.02
N ALA A 324 21.75 -1.47 5.72
CA ALA A 324 22.56 -2.44 5.00
C ALA A 324 24.04 -2.02 4.97
N SER A 325 24.33 -0.73 4.82
CA SER A 325 25.70 -0.20 4.86
C SER A 325 26.38 -0.45 6.20
N GLU A 326 25.68 -0.18 7.29
CA GLU A 326 26.21 -0.41 8.63
C GLU A 326 26.43 -1.91 8.88
N ALA A 327 25.46 -2.76 8.52
CA ALA A 327 25.57 -4.21 8.66
C ALA A 327 26.73 -4.79 7.81
N TYR A 328 26.91 -4.27 6.59
CA TYR A 328 28.05 -4.58 5.73
C TYR A 328 29.39 -4.24 6.40
N GLU A 329 29.54 -3.01 6.91
CA GLU A 329 30.77 -2.56 7.57
C GLU A 329 31.09 -3.41 8.82
N GLN A 330 30.07 -3.75 9.61
CA GLN A 330 30.22 -4.61 10.78
C GLN A 330 30.67 -6.04 10.38
N ALA A 331 30.05 -6.64 9.36
CA ALA A 331 30.44 -7.96 8.86
C ALA A 331 31.87 -7.94 8.29
N CYS A 332 32.22 -6.89 7.53
CA CYS A 332 33.56 -6.68 6.99
C CYS A 332 34.61 -6.59 8.10
N SER A 333 34.34 -5.78 9.14
CA SER A 333 35.23 -5.64 10.30
C SER A 333 35.45 -6.96 11.03
N ARG A 334 34.37 -7.74 11.29
CA ARG A 334 34.49 -9.07 11.91
C ARG A 334 35.27 -10.04 11.03
N HIS A 335 35.01 -10.05 9.73
CA HIS A 335 35.72 -10.91 8.79
C HIS A 335 37.22 -10.58 8.71
N ILE A 336 37.58 -9.29 8.62
CA ILE A 336 38.98 -8.84 8.63
C ILE A 336 39.67 -9.28 9.93
N ASN A 337 39.03 -9.10 11.09
CA ASN A 337 39.59 -9.52 12.36
C ASN A 337 39.80 -11.05 12.44
N LEU A 338 38.85 -11.83 11.91
CA LEU A 338 38.98 -13.28 11.82
C LEU A 338 40.17 -13.69 10.93
N VAL A 339 40.31 -13.07 9.75
CA VAL A 339 41.40 -13.33 8.81
C VAL A 339 42.75 -12.97 9.46
N ILE A 340 42.85 -11.81 10.12
CA ILE A 340 44.04 -11.40 10.89
C ILE A 340 44.35 -12.44 11.97
N TYR A 341 43.35 -12.88 12.73
CA TYR A 341 43.56 -13.87 13.78
C TYR A 341 44.06 -15.20 13.22
N ILE A 342 43.48 -15.70 12.13
CA ILE A 342 43.90 -16.96 11.49
C ILE A 342 45.34 -16.86 10.96
N HIS A 343 45.69 -15.77 10.27
CA HIS A 343 47.03 -15.61 9.71
C HIS A 343 48.11 -15.40 10.79
N PHE A 344 47.77 -14.67 11.85
CA PHE A 344 48.73 -14.30 12.91
C PHE A 344 48.53 -15.06 14.22
N GLU A 345 47.76 -16.15 14.22
CA GLU A 345 47.39 -16.89 15.43
C GLU A 345 48.61 -17.27 16.28
N LYS A 346 49.63 -17.86 15.65
CA LYS A 346 50.87 -18.28 16.31
C LYS A 346 51.66 -17.09 16.86
N LEU A 347 51.62 -15.95 16.17
CA LEU A 347 52.26 -14.71 16.62
C LEU A 347 51.57 -14.17 17.87
N PHE A 348 50.23 -14.14 17.87
CA PHE A 348 49.45 -13.71 19.03
C PHE A 348 49.60 -14.66 20.22
N GLN A 349 49.60 -15.98 19.99
CA GLN A 349 49.88 -16.96 21.05
C GLN A 349 51.28 -16.78 21.65
N PHE A 350 52.29 -16.51 20.82
CA PHE A 350 53.64 -16.23 21.29
C PHE A 350 53.71 -14.94 22.13
N ALA A 351 53.07 -13.87 21.68
CA ALA A 351 52.99 -12.61 22.41
C ALA A 351 52.29 -12.78 23.77
N ARG A 352 51.15 -13.48 23.82
CA ARG A 352 50.44 -13.75 25.10
C ARG A 352 51.29 -14.54 26.08
N LYS A 353 52.07 -15.53 25.61
CA LYS A 353 53.00 -16.25 26.49
C LYS A 353 54.07 -15.36 27.09
N ILE A 354 54.56 -14.35 26.36
CA ILE A 354 55.51 -13.36 26.90
C ILE A 354 54.83 -12.58 28.02
N GLU A 355 53.64 -12.04 27.75
CA GLU A 355 52.87 -11.26 28.74
C GLU A 355 52.57 -12.06 30.00
N GLU A 356 52.12 -13.31 29.87
CA GLU A 356 51.87 -14.22 31.00
C GLU A 356 53.13 -14.49 31.82
N GLN A 357 54.29 -14.65 31.17
CA GLN A 357 55.56 -14.86 31.85
C GLN A 357 56.06 -13.59 32.54
N MET A 358 55.80 -12.40 32.00
CA MET A 358 56.15 -11.12 32.64
C MET A 358 55.50 -10.91 34.01
N TYR A 359 54.39 -11.59 34.32
CA TYR A 359 53.79 -11.55 35.66
C TYR A 359 54.56 -12.38 36.70
N ASN A 360 55.34 -13.36 36.25
CA ASN A 360 55.93 -14.39 37.12
C ASN A 360 57.46 -14.34 37.20
N MET A 361 58.13 -13.63 36.29
CA MET A 361 59.59 -13.54 36.24
C MET A 361 60.06 -12.21 35.64
N SER A 362 61.34 -11.90 35.78
CA SER A 362 61.92 -10.69 35.21
C SER A 362 61.98 -10.76 33.68
N PRO A 363 61.87 -9.63 32.94
CA PRO A 363 61.89 -9.62 31.47
C PRO A 363 63.13 -10.25 30.85
N GLU A 364 64.26 -10.23 31.57
CA GLU A 364 65.55 -10.76 31.14
C GLU A 364 65.58 -12.30 31.15
N GLU A 365 64.80 -12.93 32.04
CA GLU A 365 64.74 -14.38 32.23
C GLU A 365 63.83 -15.07 31.19
N ILE A 366 62.90 -14.32 30.59
CA ILE A 366 61.92 -14.84 29.62
C ILE A 366 62.60 -15.47 28.40
N ALA A 367 63.69 -14.87 27.91
CA ALA A 367 64.41 -15.38 26.73
C ALA A 367 65.10 -16.73 26.95
N PHE A 368 65.26 -17.16 28.21
CA PHE A 368 65.84 -18.44 28.60
C PHE A 368 64.78 -19.52 28.86
N GLN A 369 63.49 -19.16 28.87
CA GLN A 369 62.39 -20.11 28.95
C GLN A 369 62.30 -20.96 27.69
N VAL A 370 61.93 -22.23 27.86
CA VAL A 370 61.78 -23.19 26.75
C VAL A 370 60.69 -22.69 25.78
N GLY A 371 61.06 -22.54 24.51
CA GLY A 371 60.14 -22.09 23.45
C GLY A 371 59.99 -20.57 23.31
N MET A 372 60.73 -19.78 24.09
CA MET A 372 60.69 -18.30 24.07
C MET A 372 62.01 -17.68 23.60
N SER A 373 62.92 -18.51 23.04
CA SER A 373 64.21 -18.04 22.58
C SER A 373 64.08 -17.16 21.32
N LYS A 374 65.12 -16.35 21.05
CA LYS A 374 65.21 -15.58 19.79
C LYS A 374 65.13 -16.47 18.54
N VAL A 375 65.55 -17.72 18.64
CA VAL A 375 65.49 -18.70 17.53
C VAL A 375 64.05 -19.17 17.32
N ASP A 376 63.33 -19.47 18.41
CA ASP A 376 61.93 -19.89 18.36
C ASP A 376 61.03 -18.79 17.79
N PHE A 377 61.26 -17.54 18.19
CA PHE A 377 60.56 -16.37 17.63
C PHE A 377 60.77 -16.25 16.11
N ARG A 378 62.01 -16.34 15.63
CA ARG A 378 62.31 -16.28 14.18
C ARG A 378 61.68 -17.44 13.42
N LYS A 379 61.67 -18.64 14.00
CA LYS A 379 61.05 -19.83 13.40
C LYS A 379 59.53 -19.68 13.31
N MET A 380 58.90 -19.18 14.37
CA MET A 380 57.47 -18.86 14.41
C MET A 380 57.13 -17.80 13.37
N LEU A 381 57.86 -16.66 13.33
CA LEU A 381 57.65 -15.60 12.33
C LEU A 381 57.71 -16.14 10.90
N LYS A 382 58.74 -16.93 10.57
CA LYS A 382 58.84 -17.59 9.26
C LYS A 382 57.64 -18.47 8.97
N SER A 383 57.13 -19.22 9.94
CA SER A 383 55.98 -20.10 9.76
C SER A 383 54.63 -19.38 9.65
N SER A 384 54.49 -18.20 10.25
CA SER A 384 53.27 -17.38 10.17
C SER A 384 53.23 -16.52 8.89
N LEU A 385 54.40 -16.13 8.38
CA LEU A 385 54.54 -15.26 7.20
C LEU A 385 54.75 -16.03 5.88
N THR A 386 54.85 -17.36 5.89
CA THR A 386 55.03 -18.16 4.66
C THR A 386 53.73 -18.49 3.93
N GLY A 387 52.58 -18.07 4.47
CA GLY A 387 51.25 -18.25 3.89
C GLY A 387 50.50 -16.95 3.58
N VAL A 388 51.21 -15.82 3.59
CA VAL A 388 50.78 -14.51 3.08
C VAL A 388 51.61 -14.25 1.83
#